data_AF-A0A3E4QSI0-F1
#
_entry.id   AF-A0A3E4QSI0-F1
#
_cell.length_a   1.000
_cell.length_b   1.000
_cell.length_c   1.000
_cell.angle_alpha   90.00
_cell.angle_beta   90.00
_cell.angle_gamma   90.00
#
_symmetry.space_group_name_H-M   'P 1'
#
loop_
_entity.id
_entity.type
_entity.pdbx_description
1 polymer ?
#
loop_
_entity_poly.entity_id
_entity_poly.type
_entity_poly.pdbx_seq_one_letter_code
_entity_poly.pdbx_strand_id
1 'polypeptide(L)'
;MRKNIAVAVSVAAIAGVLSLSGCGANDGGAKGASGTQGQGTQASSSESNGKDIFSLASNANAIAPDDLAAIADEDVEKTVASLNEQYEALIAECGSFDAYQANVDKVQAYYDTVLAETNALGIRLREYAANCASYVLASDRTSGQMYDDLEVIYDDLYDSAGDDLYDAVYDDLFGNLYDAFYDGVVKDGYDSMGYGEWSEISSAAYDMYSDAMSDAYDLISDCRSDIYDFGSDVRGDVFGDKLDKAKKELSKFQEDIEKLKEE
;
A
#
# COMPACT_ATOMS: atom_id res chain seq x y z
N MET A 1 -29.24 -15.06 0.96
CA MET A 1 -28.49 -16.33 0.82
C MET A 1 -27.24 -16.06 0.01
N ARG A 2 -26.19 -15.54 0.67
CA ARG A 2 -24.84 -15.43 0.10
C ARG A 2 -24.09 -16.70 0.51
N LYS A 3 -23.43 -17.33 -0.46
CA LYS A 3 -22.74 -18.61 -0.28
C LYS A 3 -21.38 -18.31 0.35
N ASN A 4 -21.13 -18.87 1.53
CA ASN A 4 -19.81 -18.90 2.15
C ASN A 4 -18.92 -19.81 1.29
N ILE A 5 -17.97 -19.22 0.55
CA ILE A 5 -16.89 -19.96 -0.07
C ILE A 5 -15.76 -19.97 0.95
N ALA A 6 -15.63 -21.07 1.68
CA ALA A 6 -14.43 -21.37 2.44
C ALA A 6 -13.30 -21.64 1.44
N VAL A 7 -12.30 -20.76 1.38
CA VAL A 7 -11.07 -21.00 0.63
C VAL A 7 -10.17 -21.88 1.49
N ALA A 8 -10.17 -23.19 1.18
CA ALA A 8 -9.20 -24.12 1.71
C ALA A 8 -7.89 -23.96 0.92
N VAL A 9 -6.91 -23.27 1.49
CA VAL A 9 -5.56 -23.18 0.90
C VAL A 9 -4.87 -24.53 1.08
N SER A 10 -4.78 -25.27 -0.02
CA SER A 10 -4.08 -26.54 -0.10
C SER A 10 -2.63 -26.26 -0.52
N VAL A 11 -1.67 -26.50 0.37
CA VAL A 11 -0.24 -26.37 0.09
C VAL A 11 0.19 -27.41 -0.95
N ALA A 12 0.57 -26.95 -2.14
CA ALA A 12 1.26 -27.76 -3.15
C ALA A 12 2.64 -27.16 -3.42
N ALA A 13 3.66 -27.76 -2.80
CA ALA A 13 5.06 -27.46 -3.07
C ALA A 13 5.42 -27.86 -4.52
N ILE A 14 5.96 -26.92 -5.31
CA ILE A 14 6.58 -27.23 -6.61
C ILE A 14 8.08 -26.93 -6.53
N ALA A 15 8.83 -28.03 -6.44
CA ALA A 15 10.27 -28.08 -6.64
C ALA A 15 10.62 -27.77 -8.11
N GLY A 16 11.69 -26.99 -8.30
CA GLY A 16 12.16 -26.57 -9.61
C GLY A 16 12.79 -27.66 -10.47
N VAL A 17 12.81 -27.43 -11.78
CA VAL A 17 13.74 -28.04 -12.73
C VAL A 17 14.14 -26.99 -13.78
N LEU A 18 15.43 -26.68 -13.81
CA LEU A 18 16.12 -26.01 -14.91
C LEU A 18 16.22 -26.94 -16.12
N SER A 19 15.99 -26.43 -17.33
CA SER A 19 16.50 -27.03 -18.58
C SER A 19 16.68 -25.97 -19.66
N LEU A 20 17.93 -25.84 -20.13
CA LEU A 20 18.38 -25.08 -21.29
C LEU A 20 18.12 -25.85 -22.61
N SER A 21 18.14 -25.09 -23.72
CA SER A 21 18.24 -25.47 -25.15
C SER A 21 16.91 -25.35 -25.92
N GLY A 22 16.83 -24.77 -27.12
CA GLY A 22 17.87 -24.32 -28.05
C GLY A 22 17.29 -23.56 -29.26
N CYS A 23 18.21 -23.12 -30.12
CA CYS A 23 18.03 -22.27 -31.30
C CYS A 23 17.16 -22.87 -32.43
N GLY A 24 16.53 -21.99 -33.20
CA GLY A 24 16.02 -22.26 -34.56
C GLY A 24 15.77 -20.97 -35.32
N ALA A 25 16.57 -20.72 -36.35
CA ALA A 25 16.52 -19.54 -37.23
C ALA A 25 15.93 -19.88 -38.61
N ASN A 26 15.67 -18.82 -39.38
CA ASN A 26 15.47 -18.71 -40.84
C ASN A 26 14.03 -18.91 -41.39
N ASP A 27 13.53 -18.17 -42.40
CA ASP A 27 14.12 -17.16 -43.31
C ASP A 27 13.02 -16.41 -44.11
N GLY A 28 13.38 -15.25 -44.69
CA GLY A 28 12.83 -14.62 -45.91
C GLY A 28 11.52 -13.84 -45.79
N GLY A 29 11.33 -12.60 -46.24
CA GLY A 29 11.95 -11.68 -47.21
C GLY A 29 10.79 -10.78 -47.73
N ALA A 30 10.89 -9.61 -48.37
CA ALA A 30 11.92 -8.66 -48.75
C ALA A 30 11.23 -7.36 -49.25
N LYS A 31 11.95 -6.22 -49.15
CA LYS A 31 12.03 -5.05 -50.07
C LYS A 31 10.95 -3.95 -50.21
N GLY A 32 11.45 -2.70 -50.08
CA GLY A 32 11.09 -1.46 -50.82
C GLY A 32 11.22 -0.21 -49.91
N ALA A 33 12.34 0.54 -49.81
CA ALA A 33 12.90 1.59 -50.70
C ALA A 33 11.85 2.63 -51.19
N SER A 34 12.01 3.97 -51.17
CA SER A 34 13.10 4.92 -50.88
C SER A 34 12.56 6.39 -50.93
N GLY A 35 13.14 7.31 -50.14
CA GLY A 35 13.36 8.75 -50.45
C GLY A 35 12.26 9.79 -50.10
N THR A 36 12.49 11.08 -49.81
CA THR A 36 13.69 11.95 -49.65
C THR A 36 13.25 13.36 -49.16
N GLN A 37 14.02 13.97 -48.24
CA GLN A 37 14.33 15.40 -47.90
C GLN A 37 13.32 16.59 -47.95
N GLY A 38 13.39 17.39 -46.87
CA GLY A 38 13.76 18.84 -46.84
C GLY A 38 12.61 19.86 -46.83
N GLN A 39 12.69 21.09 -46.27
CA GLN A 39 13.65 21.85 -45.45
C GLN A 39 13.07 23.28 -45.21
N GLY A 40 13.21 23.85 -43.99
CA GLY A 40 13.18 25.31 -43.64
C GLY A 40 11.85 26.07 -43.79
N THR A 41 11.53 27.21 -43.15
CA THR A 41 12.13 28.22 -42.24
C THR A 41 10.90 29.06 -41.77
N GLN A 42 10.74 29.68 -40.59
CA GLN A 42 11.43 30.86 -40.07
C GLN A 42 10.73 31.35 -38.80
N ALA A 43 11.53 31.91 -37.88
CA ALA A 43 11.15 32.51 -36.61
C ALA A 43 10.16 33.69 -36.72
N SER A 44 9.34 33.86 -35.68
CA SER A 44 8.90 35.19 -35.24
C SER A 44 8.87 35.22 -33.72
N SER A 45 9.59 36.19 -33.18
CA SER A 45 9.81 36.52 -31.78
C SER A 45 8.57 37.09 -31.11
N SER A 46 8.33 36.67 -29.86
CA SER A 46 7.75 37.53 -28.83
C SER A 46 8.18 37.01 -27.46
N GLU A 47 9.16 37.70 -26.86
CA GLU A 47 9.45 37.61 -25.44
C GLU A 47 8.33 38.33 -24.66
N SER A 48 7.77 37.67 -23.65
CA SER A 48 7.32 38.36 -22.43
C SER A 48 7.44 37.43 -21.23
N ASN A 49 8.44 37.71 -20.41
CA ASN A 49 8.55 37.50 -18.96
C ASN A 49 7.65 36.45 -18.28
N GLY A 50 8.28 35.37 -17.83
CA GLY A 50 8.53 35.19 -16.40
C GLY A 50 7.41 34.58 -15.55
N LYS A 51 7.24 33.26 -15.64
CA LYS A 51 7.20 32.31 -14.51
C LYS A 51 7.13 30.88 -15.07
N ASP A 52 8.29 30.36 -15.42
CA ASP A 52 8.56 28.92 -15.45
C ASP A 52 8.24 28.32 -14.07
N ILE A 53 7.76 27.10 -13.86
CA ILE A 53 7.38 25.96 -14.69
C ILE A 53 6.48 25.17 -13.72
N PHE A 54 5.19 24.96 -14.02
CA PHE A 54 4.46 23.85 -13.40
C PHE A 54 4.38 22.77 -14.46
N SER A 55 5.52 22.12 -14.67
CA SER A 55 5.56 20.86 -15.40
C SER A 55 4.92 19.85 -14.47
N LEU A 56 3.62 19.61 -14.65
CA LEU A 56 3.08 18.29 -14.41
C LEU A 56 3.91 17.37 -15.31
N ALA A 57 5.02 16.84 -14.77
CA ALA A 57 5.70 15.74 -15.40
C ALA A 57 4.61 14.70 -15.67
N SER A 58 4.54 14.21 -16.90
CA SER A 58 3.68 13.09 -17.24
C SER A 58 4.05 11.97 -16.28
N ASN A 59 3.23 11.77 -15.24
CA ASN A 59 3.52 10.75 -14.25
C ASN A 59 3.43 9.41 -14.98
N ALA A 60 4.57 8.73 -15.09
CA ALA A 60 4.66 7.41 -15.74
C ALA A 60 3.78 6.35 -15.05
N ASN A 61 3.23 6.70 -13.88
CA ASN A 61 2.41 5.87 -13.00
C ASN A 61 0.96 6.37 -12.88
N ALA A 62 0.44 7.17 -13.82
CA ALA A 62 -0.96 7.62 -13.77
C ALA A 62 -1.93 6.42 -13.74
N ILE A 63 -2.90 6.45 -12.82
CA ILE A 63 -3.90 5.39 -12.62
C ILE A 63 -5.25 5.92 -13.12
N ALA A 64 -5.91 5.18 -14.01
CA ALA A 64 -7.28 5.55 -14.39
C ALA A 64 -8.25 5.23 -13.23
N PRO A 65 -9.31 6.02 -13.03
CA PRO A 65 -10.29 5.79 -11.96
C PRO A 65 -10.80 4.34 -11.90
N ASP A 66 -11.16 3.77 -13.06
CA ASP A 66 -11.70 2.41 -13.18
C ASP A 66 -10.69 1.30 -12.77
N ASP A 67 -9.40 1.61 -12.73
CA ASP A 67 -8.34 0.65 -12.37
C ASP A 67 -7.92 0.77 -10.90
N LEU A 68 -8.36 1.80 -10.17
CA LEU A 68 -7.85 2.15 -8.84
C LEU A 68 -8.15 1.06 -7.80
N ALA A 69 -9.40 0.64 -7.69
CA ALA A 69 -9.83 -0.42 -6.76
C ALA A 69 -8.98 -1.68 -6.92
N ALA A 70 -8.87 -2.20 -8.15
CA ALA A 70 -8.16 -3.45 -8.41
C ALA A 70 -6.68 -3.38 -8.02
N ILE A 71 -6.02 -2.24 -8.22
CA ILE A 71 -4.61 -2.03 -7.84
C ILE A 71 -4.48 -2.00 -6.32
N ALA A 72 -5.34 -1.24 -5.64
CA ALA A 72 -5.28 -1.06 -4.19
C ALA A 72 -5.62 -2.37 -3.46
N ASP A 73 -6.72 -3.02 -3.83
CA ASP A 73 -7.18 -4.28 -3.22
C ASP A 73 -6.11 -5.38 -3.39
N GLU A 74 -5.52 -5.52 -4.58
CA GLU A 74 -4.48 -6.53 -4.83
C GLU A 74 -3.22 -6.29 -3.97
N ASP A 75 -2.85 -5.04 -3.71
CA ASP A 75 -1.69 -4.70 -2.88
C ASP A 75 -1.96 -4.94 -1.38
N VAL A 76 -3.17 -4.60 -0.91
CA VAL A 76 -3.63 -4.92 0.45
C VAL A 76 -3.63 -6.44 0.65
N GLU A 77 -4.28 -7.19 -0.24
CA GLU A 77 -4.36 -8.66 -0.17
C GLU A 77 -2.97 -9.31 -0.12
N LYS A 78 -2.04 -8.87 -0.98
CA LYS A 78 -0.67 -9.42 -1.00
C LYS A 78 0.10 -9.10 0.27
N THR A 79 0.01 -7.86 0.75
CA THR A 79 0.70 -7.43 1.97
C THR A 79 0.19 -8.24 3.17
N VAL A 80 -1.13 -8.32 3.33
CA VAL A 80 -1.79 -9.08 4.40
C VAL A 80 -1.46 -10.58 4.31
N ALA A 81 -1.45 -11.16 3.11
CA ALA A 81 -1.08 -12.56 2.93
C ALA A 81 0.38 -12.83 3.38
N SER A 82 1.31 -11.95 3.02
CA SER A 82 2.72 -12.05 3.43
C SER A 82 2.90 -11.92 4.95
N LEU A 83 2.15 -11.04 5.60
CA LEU A 83 2.15 -10.93 7.06
C LEU A 83 1.61 -12.22 7.70
N ASN A 84 0.46 -12.72 7.24
CA ASN A 84 -0.13 -13.95 7.77
C ASN A 84 0.79 -15.18 7.59
N GLU A 85 1.49 -15.32 6.46
CA GLU A 85 2.47 -16.40 6.27
C GLU A 85 3.61 -16.33 7.30
N GLN A 86 4.09 -15.14 7.62
CA GLN A 86 5.11 -14.91 8.63
C GLN A 86 4.59 -15.17 10.06
N TYR A 87 3.34 -14.77 10.35
CA TYR A 87 2.65 -15.10 11.60
C TYR A 87 2.61 -16.63 11.82
N GLU A 88 2.14 -17.39 10.83
CA GLU A 88 2.03 -18.85 10.94
C GLU A 88 3.40 -19.52 11.19
N ALA A 89 4.44 -19.02 10.52
CA ALA A 89 5.82 -19.48 10.75
C ALA A 89 6.29 -19.17 12.18
N LEU A 90 6.00 -17.95 12.68
CA LEU A 90 6.35 -17.54 14.03
C LEU A 90 5.65 -18.39 15.10
N ILE A 91 4.35 -18.68 14.93
CA ILE A 91 3.58 -19.53 15.83
C ILE A 91 4.14 -20.95 15.89
N ALA A 92 4.54 -21.51 14.75
CA ALA A 92 5.16 -22.83 14.72
C ALA A 92 6.47 -22.89 15.51
N GLU A 93 7.21 -21.79 15.58
CA GLU A 93 8.47 -21.68 16.32
C GLU A 93 8.28 -21.31 17.80
N CYS A 94 7.27 -20.51 18.13
CA CYS A 94 7.09 -19.89 19.45
C CYS A 94 5.85 -20.38 20.22
N GLY A 95 5.19 -21.45 19.76
CA GLY A 95 3.91 -21.95 20.30
C GLY A 95 3.96 -22.61 21.69
N SER A 96 5.04 -22.44 22.46
CA SER A 96 5.13 -22.87 23.86
C SER A 96 5.89 -21.85 24.68
N PHE A 97 5.66 -21.83 26.00
CA PHE A 97 6.24 -20.80 26.86
C PHE A 97 7.77 -20.79 26.86
N ASP A 98 8.40 -21.97 26.89
CA ASP A 98 9.86 -22.08 26.77
C ASP A 98 10.37 -21.61 25.41
N ALA A 99 9.65 -21.93 24.33
CA ALA A 99 10.03 -21.54 22.99
C ALA A 99 9.86 -20.03 22.77
N TYR A 100 8.78 -19.44 23.27
CA TYR A 100 8.56 -17.99 23.29
C TYR A 100 9.69 -17.26 24.01
N GLN A 101 10.02 -17.66 25.25
CA GLN A 101 11.11 -17.02 26.00
C GLN A 101 12.46 -17.13 25.27
N ALA A 102 12.75 -18.26 24.63
CA ALA A 102 13.97 -18.46 23.86
C ALA A 102 14.01 -17.66 22.54
N ASN A 103 12.86 -17.19 22.05
CA ASN A 103 12.71 -16.52 20.76
C ASN A 103 11.95 -15.18 20.85
N VAL A 104 11.91 -14.53 22.02
CA VAL A 104 11.15 -13.29 22.23
C VAL A 104 11.58 -12.17 21.28
N ASP A 105 12.87 -12.12 20.93
CA ASP A 105 13.41 -11.18 19.95
C ASP A 105 12.80 -11.38 18.55
N LYS A 106 12.40 -12.61 18.19
CA LYS A 106 11.70 -12.89 16.92
C LYS A 106 10.25 -12.40 16.95
N VAL A 107 9.61 -12.48 18.11
CA VAL A 107 8.26 -11.95 18.29
C VAL A 107 8.27 -10.43 18.17
N GLN A 108 9.24 -9.76 18.80
CA GLN A 108 9.45 -8.31 18.63
C GLN A 108 9.73 -7.97 17.16
N ALA A 109 10.66 -8.68 16.52
CA ALA A 109 10.99 -8.43 15.12
C ALA A 109 9.79 -8.62 14.17
N TYR A 110 8.86 -9.51 14.52
CA TYR A 110 7.62 -9.66 13.77
C TYR A 110 6.68 -8.47 13.94
N TYR A 111 6.50 -7.94 15.16
CA TYR A 111 5.77 -6.69 15.36
C TYR A 111 6.39 -5.53 14.57
N ASP A 112 7.72 -5.39 14.62
CA ASP A 112 8.44 -4.36 13.86
C ASP A 112 8.18 -4.52 12.34
N THR A 113 8.10 -5.76 11.86
CA THR A 113 7.79 -6.06 10.46
C THR A 113 6.36 -5.69 10.10
N VAL A 114 5.37 -6.00 10.96
CA VAL A 114 3.97 -5.62 10.75
C VAL A 114 3.86 -4.10 10.63
N LEU A 115 4.52 -3.34 11.51
CA LEU A 115 4.52 -1.88 11.47
C LEU A 115 5.17 -1.34 10.19
N ALA A 116 6.33 -1.87 9.82
CA ALA A 116 7.06 -1.44 8.63
C ALA A 116 6.25 -1.69 7.34
N GLU A 117 5.67 -2.87 7.18
CA GLU A 117 4.87 -3.23 6.01
C GLU A 117 3.54 -2.45 5.96
N THR A 118 2.92 -2.19 7.11
CA THR A 118 1.70 -1.37 7.22
C THR A 118 1.99 0.08 6.82
N ASN A 119 3.09 0.66 7.30
CA ASN A 119 3.50 2.01 6.90
C ASN A 119 3.81 2.06 5.39
N ALA A 120 4.57 1.09 4.88
CA ALA A 120 4.93 1.03 3.47
C ALA A 120 3.69 0.89 2.56
N LEU A 121 2.70 0.09 2.95
CA LEU A 121 1.42 -0.01 2.23
C LEU A 121 0.64 1.29 2.31
N GLY A 122 0.57 1.93 3.49
CA GLY A 122 -0.08 3.23 3.65
C GLY A 122 0.52 4.32 2.75
N ILE A 123 1.84 4.32 2.57
CA ILE A 123 2.52 5.21 1.61
C ILE A 123 2.06 4.91 0.17
N ARG A 124 2.01 3.62 -0.23
CA ARG A 124 1.57 3.22 -1.58
C ARG A 124 0.11 3.58 -1.84
N LEU A 125 -0.79 3.43 -0.86
CA LEU A 125 -2.19 3.85 -1.01
C LEU A 125 -2.33 5.36 -1.26
N ARG A 126 -1.54 6.19 -0.57
CA ARG A 126 -1.47 7.64 -0.86
C ARG A 126 -0.91 7.91 -2.25
N GLU A 127 0.11 7.18 -2.69
CA GLU A 127 0.62 7.29 -4.06
C GLU A 127 -0.46 6.94 -5.10
N TYR A 128 -1.26 5.91 -4.86
CA TYR A 128 -2.37 5.54 -5.74
C TYR A 128 -3.42 6.65 -5.85
N ALA A 129 -3.78 7.28 -4.73
CA ALA A 129 -4.64 8.47 -4.72
C ALA A 129 -4.05 9.61 -5.56
N ALA A 130 -2.77 9.94 -5.35
CA ALA A 130 -2.07 10.99 -6.09
C ALA A 130 -1.97 10.69 -7.59
N ASN A 131 -1.75 9.42 -7.96
CA ASN A 131 -1.66 8.96 -9.34
C ASN A 131 -3.02 8.97 -10.05
N CYS A 132 -4.10 8.62 -9.35
CA CYS A 132 -5.47 8.77 -9.86
C CYS A 132 -5.82 10.24 -10.08
N ALA A 133 -5.58 11.10 -9.08
CA ALA A 133 -5.82 12.53 -9.22
C ALA A 133 -4.97 13.17 -10.34
N SER A 134 -3.70 12.74 -10.48
CA SER A 134 -2.83 13.16 -11.59
C SER A 134 -3.44 12.84 -12.95
N TYR A 135 -4.00 11.63 -13.10
CA TYR A 135 -4.68 11.20 -14.33
C TYR A 135 -5.89 12.09 -14.63
N VAL A 136 -6.78 12.28 -13.65
CA VAL A 136 -8.02 13.04 -13.82
C VAL A 136 -7.74 14.51 -14.13
N LEU A 137 -6.86 15.17 -13.38
CA LEU A 137 -6.55 16.60 -13.53
C LEU A 137 -5.75 16.94 -14.80
N ALA A 138 -5.16 15.94 -15.45
CA ALA A 138 -4.49 16.08 -16.75
C ALA A 138 -5.42 15.86 -17.95
N SER A 139 -6.65 15.36 -17.71
CA SER A 139 -7.62 15.08 -18.77
C SER A 139 -8.29 16.34 -19.33
N ASP A 140 -8.95 16.21 -20.48
CA ASP A 140 -9.79 17.25 -21.09
C ASP A 140 -11.26 17.19 -20.65
N ARG A 141 -11.54 16.46 -19.56
CA ARG A 141 -12.88 16.28 -19.01
C ARG A 141 -13.44 17.58 -18.42
N THR A 142 -14.77 17.63 -18.31
CA THR A 142 -15.44 18.75 -17.63
C THR A 142 -15.26 18.65 -16.11
N SER A 143 -15.39 19.77 -15.39
CA SER A 143 -15.30 19.79 -13.91
C SER A 143 -16.26 18.79 -13.25
N GLY A 144 -17.47 18.62 -13.78
CA GLY A 144 -18.43 17.64 -13.26
C GLY A 144 -17.95 16.19 -13.45
N GLN A 145 -17.39 15.86 -14.62
CA GLN A 145 -16.83 14.53 -14.85
C GLN A 145 -15.61 14.27 -13.98
N MET A 146 -14.71 15.24 -13.83
CA MET A 146 -13.56 15.13 -12.93
C MET A 146 -13.99 14.95 -11.47
N TYR A 147 -15.05 15.65 -11.04
CA TYR A 147 -15.61 15.53 -9.70
C TYR A 147 -16.13 14.12 -9.41
N ASP A 148 -16.79 13.51 -10.39
CA ASP A 148 -17.26 12.12 -10.30
C ASP A 148 -16.09 11.14 -10.36
N ASP A 149 -15.13 11.34 -11.27
CA ASP A 149 -13.95 10.49 -11.42
C ASP A 149 -13.02 10.52 -10.21
N LEU A 150 -12.99 11.60 -9.44
CA LEU A 150 -12.20 11.72 -8.21
C LEU A 150 -12.87 11.07 -6.99
N GLU A 151 -14.17 10.75 -7.06
CA GLU A 151 -14.89 10.10 -5.96
C GLU A 151 -14.34 8.71 -5.63
N VAL A 152 -13.77 8.03 -6.64
CA VAL A 152 -13.13 6.73 -6.46
C VAL A 152 -11.99 6.76 -5.42
N ILE A 153 -11.36 7.92 -5.17
CA ILE A 153 -10.36 8.04 -4.09
C ILE A 153 -11.02 7.82 -2.72
N TYR A 154 -12.24 8.30 -2.54
CA TYR A 154 -13.01 8.06 -1.33
C TYR A 154 -13.54 6.62 -1.31
N ASP A 155 -14.25 6.21 -2.36
CA ASP A 155 -14.93 4.90 -2.42
C ASP A 155 -13.93 3.73 -2.37
N ASP A 156 -12.90 3.76 -3.22
CA ASP A 156 -12.02 2.61 -3.43
C ASP A 156 -10.79 2.60 -2.52
N LEU A 157 -10.31 3.76 -2.04
CA LEU A 157 -9.15 3.81 -1.14
C LEU A 157 -9.53 4.05 0.33
N TYR A 158 -10.38 5.04 0.63
CA TYR A 158 -10.69 5.37 2.02
C TYR A 158 -11.70 4.39 2.64
N ASP A 159 -12.78 4.08 1.93
CA ASP A 159 -13.87 3.19 2.38
C ASP A 159 -13.60 1.71 2.04
N SER A 160 -12.89 1.38 0.96
CA SER A 160 -12.58 -0.01 0.59
C SER A 160 -11.20 -0.46 1.08
N ALA A 161 -10.13 -0.18 0.33
CA ALA A 161 -8.79 -0.68 0.66
C ALA A 161 -8.30 -0.26 2.07
N GLY A 162 -8.71 0.92 2.54
CA GLY A 162 -8.42 1.42 3.88
C GLY A 162 -9.16 0.68 5.00
N ASP A 163 -10.42 0.31 4.79
CA ASP A 163 -11.17 -0.53 5.74
C ASP A 163 -10.63 -1.97 5.72
N ASP A 164 -10.33 -2.54 4.54
CA ASP A 164 -9.74 -3.88 4.42
C ASP A 164 -8.37 -3.97 5.12
N LEU A 165 -7.54 -2.92 5.03
CA LEU A 165 -6.27 -2.82 5.76
C LEU A 165 -6.52 -2.77 7.28
N TYR A 166 -7.47 -1.95 7.72
CA TYR A 166 -7.80 -1.81 9.14
C TYR A 166 -8.29 -3.15 9.72
N ASP A 167 -9.27 -3.76 9.08
CA ASP A 167 -9.88 -5.02 9.51
C ASP A 167 -8.82 -6.13 9.54
N ALA A 168 -8.03 -6.27 8.48
CA ALA A 168 -7.09 -7.38 8.35
C ALA A 168 -5.86 -7.28 9.28
N VAL A 169 -5.32 -6.07 9.47
CA VAL A 169 -4.12 -5.87 10.29
C VAL A 169 -4.49 -5.56 11.74
N TYR A 170 -5.27 -4.51 11.98
CA TYR A 170 -5.52 -4.02 13.33
C TYR A 170 -6.52 -4.90 14.09
N ASP A 171 -7.65 -5.27 13.48
CA ASP A 171 -8.64 -6.10 14.16
C ASP A 171 -8.22 -7.58 14.16
N ASP A 172 -7.91 -8.15 13.00
CA ASP A 172 -7.66 -9.58 12.86
C ASP A 172 -6.24 -10.00 13.28
N LEU A 173 -5.19 -9.47 12.66
CA LEU A 173 -3.82 -9.93 12.92
C LEU A 173 -3.37 -9.61 14.35
N PHE A 174 -3.60 -8.39 14.85
CA PHE A 174 -3.29 -8.08 16.25
C PHE A 174 -4.17 -8.86 17.22
N GLY A 175 -5.46 -9.08 16.92
CA GLY A 175 -6.31 -9.99 17.70
C GLY A 175 -5.70 -11.40 17.81
N ASN A 176 -5.25 -11.96 16.69
CA ASN A 176 -4.60 -13.27 16.64
C ASN A 176 -3.26 -13.32 17.39
N LEU A 177 -2.48 -12.22 17.36
CA LEU A 177 -1.22 -12.10 18.11
C LEU A 177 -1.45 -12.05 19.62
N TYR A 178 -2.47 -11.31 20.06
CA TYR A 178 -2.88 -11.24 21.45
C TYR A 178 -3.29 -12.62 21.97
N ASP A 179 -4.20 -13.28 21.25
CA ASP A 179 -4.72 -14.59 21.62
C ASP A 179 -3.62 -15.66 21.64
N ALA A 180 -2.72 -15.62 20.65
CA ALA A 180 -1.66 -16.62 20.56
C ALA A 180 -0.58 -16.44 21.62
N PHE A 181 -0.04 -15.23 21.77
CA PHE A 181 1.10 -15.01 22.65
C PHE A 181 0.70 -14.62 24.06
N TYR A 182 -0.09 -13.56 24.21
CA TYR A 182 -0.39 -13.03 25.55
C TYR A 182 -1.42 -13.88 26.30
N ASP A 183 -2.61 -14.11 25.73
CA ASP A 183 -3.65 -14.92 26.38
C ASP A 183 -3.44 -16.44 26.20
N GLY A 184 -2.54 -16.84 25.32
CA GLY A 184 -2.12 -18.22 25.10
C GLY A 184 -0.79 -18.54 25.79
N VAL A 185 0.29 -18.45 25.03
CA VAL A 185 1.62 -18.96 25.42
C VAL A 185 2.14 -18.39 26.75
N VAL A 186 2.03 -17.08 26.95
CA VAL A 186 2.54 -16.38 28.15
C VAL A 186 1.67 -16.67 29.36
N LYS A 187 0.34 -16.71 29.18
CA LYS A 187 -0.61 -17.09 30.23
C LYS A 187 -0.35 -18.51 30.73
N ASP A 188 -0.11 -19.47 29.84
CA ASP A 188 0.17 -20.87 30.17
C ASP A 188 1.46 -21.02 31.01
N GLY A 189 2.41 -20.09 30.87
CA GLY A 189 3.62 -20.04 31.69
C GLY A 189 3.36 -19.86 33.20
N TYR A 190 2.18 -19.37 33.60
CA TYR A 190 1.84 -19.11 35.01
C TYR A 190 1.99 -20.35 35.90
N ASP A 191 1.61 -21.52 35.39
CA ASP A 191 1.67 -22.78 36.15
C ASP A 191 3.09 -23.34 36.27
N SER A 192 4.07 -22.77 35.55
CA SER A 192 5.42 -23.30 35.41
C SER A 192 6.49 -22.55 36.22
N MET A 193 6.19 -21.37 36.76
CA MET A 193 7.17 -20.53 37.47
C MET A 193 6.53 -19.70 38.60
N GLY A 194 7.37 -18.97 39.35
CA GLY A 194 6.89 -18.11 40.44
C GLY A 194 6.18 -16.86 39.90
N TYR A 195 5.15 -16.40 40.63
CA TYR A 195 4.35 -15.22 40.24
C TYR A 195 5.18 -13.99 39.88
N GLY A 196 6.24 -13.70 40.62
CA GLY A 196 7.08 -12.53 40.36
C GLY A 196 7.75 -12.59 38.98
N GLU A 197 8.34 -13.73 38.64
CA GLU A 197 9.01 -13.96 37.35
C GLU A 197 7.99 -13.98 36.21
N TRP A 198 6.87 -14.68 36.39
CA TRP A 198 5.80 -14.70 35.41
C TRP A 198 5.21 -13.30 35.16
N SER A 199 5.00 -12.52 36.23
CA SER A 199 4.44 -11.18 36.12
C SER A 199 5.34 -10.24 35.32
N GLU A 200 6.66 -10.36 35.44
CA GLU A 200 7.60 -9.56 34.65
C GLU A 200 7.52 -9.91 33.16
N ILE A 201 7.49 -11.21 32.83
CA ILE A 201 7.35 -11.68 31.44
C ILE A 201 5.99 -11.31 30.87
N SER A 202 4.93 -11.50 31.64
CA SER A 202 3.56 -11.17 31.26
C SER A 202 3.39 -9.69 30.95
N SER A 203 3.90 -8.81 31.82
CA SER A 203 3.86 -7.37 31.56
C SER A 203 4.68 -6.98 30.33
N ALA A 204 5.89 -7.52 30.16
CA ALA A 204 6.72 -7.23 28.98
C ALA A 204 6.05 -7.69 27.67
N ALA A 205 5.38 -8.85 27.69
CA ALA A 205 4.64 -9.34 26.54
C ALA A 205 3.43 -8.46 26.20
N TYR A 206 2.70 -7.99 27.22
CA TYR A 206 1.58 -7.06 27.02
C TYR A 206 2.05 -5.72 26.47
N ASP A 207 3.10 -5.14 27.05
CA ASP A 207 3.64 -3.84 26.63
C ASP A 207 4.08 -3.90 25.15
N MET A 208 4.84 -4.94 24.78
CA MET A 208 5.25 -5.18 23.39
C MET A 208 4.05 -5.25 22.43
N TYR A 209 3.00 -5.99 22.82
CA TYR A 209 1.77 -6.08 22.03
C TYR A 209 1.04 -4.74 21.93
N SER A 210 0.83 -4.07 23.07
CA SER A 210 0.00 -2.86 23.12
C SER A 210 0.67 -1.68 22.43
N ASP A 211 2.00 -1.57 22.54
CA ASP A 211 2.77 -0.53 21.87
C ASP A 211 2.67 -0.72 20.35
N ALA A 212 2.94 -1.93 19.85
CA ALA A 212 2.84 -2.22 18.42
C ALA A 212 1.39 -2.09 17.88
N MET A 213 0.39 -2.50 18.65
CA MET A 213 -1.02 -2.34 18.24
C MET A 213 -1.41 -0.86 18.14
N SER A 214 -0.97 -0.04 19.09
CA SER A 214 -1.21 1.40 19.07
C SER A 214 -0.51 2.07 17.89
N ASP A 215 0.75 1.72 17.63
CA ASP A 215 1.51 2.26 16.50
C ASP A 215 0.85 1.87 15.16
N ALA A 216 0.35 0.63 15.03
CA ALA A 216 -0.38 0.19 13.84
C ALA A 216 -1.67 1.00 13.63
N TYR A 217 -2.42 1.26 14.71
CA TYR A 217 -3.62 2.10 14.65
C TYR A 217 -3.31 3.52 14.15
N ASP A 218 -2.25 4.13 14.69
CA ASP A 218 -1.84 5.48 14.30
C ASP A 218 -1.44 5.52 12.82
N LEU A 219 -0.63 4.56 12.36
CA LEU A 219 -0.23 4.44 10.95
C LEU A 219 -1.44 4.31 10.00
N ILE A 220 -2.41 3.47 10.34
CA ILE A 220 -3.62 3.25 9.52
C ILE A 220 -4.56 4.45 9.59
N SER A 221 -4.64 5.13 10.74
CA SER A 221 -5.47 6.31 10.91
C SER A 221 -4.92 7.52 10.16
N ASP A 222 -3.62 7.77 10.25
CA ASP A 222 -2.92 8.81 9.50
C ASP A 222 -3.02 8.53 8.00
N CYS A 223 -2.69 7.29 7.62
CA CYS A 223 -3.31 6.54 6.54
C CYS A 223 -4.48 7.20 5.78
N ARG A 224 -5.64 6.86 6.33
CA ARG A 224 -6.96 7.14 5.83
C ARG A 224 -7.31 8.61 5.93
N SER A 225 -6.87 9.29 7.00
CA SER A 225 -7.11 10.72 7.19
C SER A 225 -6.49 11.53 6.05
N ASP A 226 -5.25 11.23 5.69
CA ASP A 226 -4.55 11.91 4.59
C ASP A 226 -5.25 11.70 3.24
N ILE A 227 -5.70 10.46 2.97
CA ILE A 227 -6.43 10.13 1.73
C ILE A 227 -7.79 10.85 1.69
N TYR A 228 -8.51 10.85 2.81
CA TYR A 228 -9.81 11.53 2.93
C TYR A 228 -9.67 13.04 2.69
N ASP A 229 -8.75 13.68 3.41
CA ASP A 229 -8.54 15.13 3.33
C ASP A 229 -8.11 15.51 1.92
N PHE A 230 -7.16 14.78 1.33
CA PHE A 230 -6.71 14.98 -0.04
C PHE A 230 -7.85 14.84 -1.06
N GLY A 231 -8.60 13.73 -1.01
CA GLY A 231 -9.71 13.45 -1.91
C GLY A 231 -10.81 14.52 -1.82
N SER A 232 -11.17 14.92 -0.60
CA SER A 232 -12.13 15.99 -0.33
C SER A 232 -11.68 17.32 -0.92
N ASP A 233 -10.43 17.72 -0.68
CA ASP A 233 -9.89 19.01 -1.12
C ASP A 233 -9.79 19.11 -2.65
N VAL A 234 -9.22 18.09 -3.30
CA VAL A 234 -9.04 18.09 -4.77
C VAL A 234 -10.39 18.09 -5.49
N ARG A 235 -11.32 17.27 -5.01
CA ARG A 235 -12.68 17.15 -5.57
C ARG A 235 -13.48 18.42 -5.34
N GLY A 236 -13.41 19.00 -4.15
CA GLY A 236 -14.07 20.26 -3.80
C GLY A 236 -13.58 21.45 -4.65
N ASP A 237 -12.28 21.51 -4.93
CA ASP A 237 -11.71 22.55 -5.79
C ASP A 237 -12.12 22.38 -7.26
N VAL A 238 -12.17 21.15 -7.77
CA VAL A 238 -12.70 20.84 -9.10
C VAL A 238 -14.17 21.27 -9.21
N PHE A 239 -15.02 20.93 -8.23
CA PHE A 239 -16.43 21.35 -8.20
C PHE A 239 -16.59 22.88 -8.23
N GLY A 240 -15.67 23.61 -7.59
CA GLY A 240 -15.63 25.06 -7.58
C GLY A 240 -15.04 25.71 -8.83
N ASP A 241 -14.75 24.95 -9.89
CA ASP A 241 -14.02 25.38 -11.10
C ASP A 241 -12.63 25.99 -10.81
N LYS A 242 -11.96 25.52 -9.75
CA LYS A 242 -10.64 26.00 -9.30
C LYS A 242 -9.53 25.00 -9.63
N LEU A 243 -9.37 24.66 -10.91
CA LEU A 243 -8.42 23.64 -11.35
C LEU A 243 -6.95 23.91 -10.92
N ASP A 244 -6.52 25.17 -10.92
CA ASP A 244 -5.18 25.55 -10.45
C ASP A 244 -4.99 25.29 -8.95
N LYS A 245 -6.05 25.39 -8.15
CA LYS A 245 -6.01 25.08 -6.71
C LYS A 245 -5.98 23.57 -6.50
N ALA A 246 -6.80 22.80 -7.22
CA ALA A 246 -6.77 21.34 -7.21
C ALA A 246 -5.38 20.78 -7.56
N LYS A 247 -4.72 21.31 -8.60
CA LYS A 247 -3.34 20.95 -8.97
C LYS A 247 -2.33 21.29 -7.89
N LYS A 248 -2.54 22.38 -7.15
CA LYS A 248 -1.69 22.76 -6.02
C LYS A 248 -1.86 21.78 -4.85
N GLU A 249 -3.09 21.35 -4.55
CA GLU A 249 -3.32 20.34 -3.51
C GLU A 249 -2.66 19.01 -3.87
N LEU A 250 -2.76 18.56 -5.14
CA LEU A 250 -2.01 17.40 -5.63
C LEU A 250 -0.49 17.53 -5.41
N SER A 251 0.11 18.67 -5.74
CA SER A 251 1.56 18.83 -5.53
C SER A 251 1.97 18.81 -4.06
N LYS A 252 1.19 19.42 -3.16
CA LYS A 252 1.50 19.35 -1.73
C LYS A 252 1.41 17.91 -1.23
N PHE A 253 0.36 17.20 -1.62
CA PHE A 253 0.17 15.82 -1.22
C PHE A 253 1.31 14.91 -1.72
N GLN A 254 1.78 15.13 -2.95
CA GLN A 254 2.98 14.46 -3.46
C GLN A 254 4.24 14.81 -2.67
N GLU A 255 4.43 16.08 -2.30
CA GLU A 255 5.56 16.49 -1.44
C GLU A 255 5.50 15.84 -0.05
N ASP A 256 4.30 15.68 0.52
CA ASP A 256 4.12 15.04 1.82
C ASP A 256 4.39 13.53 1.75
N ILE A 257 3.95 12.86 0.67
CA ILE A 257 4.31 11.46 0.39
C ILE A 257 5.83 11.26 0.30
N GLU A 258 6.56 12.16 -0.39
CA GLU A 258 8.01 12.03 -0.49
C GLU A 258 8.70 12.20 0.87
N LYS A 259 8.19 13.05 1.77
CA LYS A 259 8.73 13.16 3.13
C LYS A 259 8.53 11.86 3.92
N LEU A 260 7.36 11.24 3.82
CA LEU A 260 7.07 9.96 4.50
C LEU A 260 8.03 8.83 4.08
N LYS A 261 8.56 8.87 2.85
CA LYS A 261 9.55 7.89 2.36
C LYS A 261 10.97 8.12 2.89
N GLU A 262 11.24 9.32 3.41
CA GLU A 262 12.56 9.70 3.95
C GLU A 262 12.69 9.43 5.45
N GLU A 263 11.58 9.09 6.12
CA GLU A 263 11.50 8.71 7.54
C GLU A 263 11.88 7.25 7.78
#